data_AF-A0A2V5Y0U1-F1
#
_entry.id   AF-A0A2V5Y0U1-F1
#
_cell.length_a   1.000
_cell.length_b   1.000
_cell.length_c   1.000
_cell.angle_alpha   90.00
_cell.angle_beta   90.00
_cell.angle_gamma   90.00
#
_symmetry.space_group_name_H-M   'P 1'
#
loop_
_entity.id
_entity.type
_entity.pdbx_description
1 polymer ?
#
loop_
_entity_poly.entity_id
_entity_poly.type
_entity_poly.pdbx_seq_one_letter_code
_entity_poly.pdbx_strand_id
1 'polypeptide(L)'
;MIVAITGIILILFVIGHLLGNLQIFIGPDWINGYSQHLRDLGPLLWAVRLFLLAAVIIHIWVTIQLAIENRRARPEAYMDKQYVKATFASRHMVMSGLIVLVFIIYHLAHFTVRVTDNRFTLLRADPLGHYDVYSMMVYGFQNYLVSGFYVLGLFLLALHLSHGSSSFFQSLGLNDKKLTPRLALGGRIFTWLLFAGYTS
;
A
#
# COMPACT_ATOMS: atom_id res chain seq x y z
N MET A 1 4.63 -11.27 15.49
CA MET A 1 4.77 -9.85 15.92
C MET A 1 5.41 -8.96 14.86
N ILE A 2 6.56 -9.31 14.26
CA ILE A 2 7.26 -8.45 13.27
C ILE A 2 6.36 -8.07 12.07
N VAL A 3 5.61 -9.03 11.50
CA VAL A 3 4.66 -8.77 10.39
C VAL A 3 3.58 -7.77 10.79
N ALA A 4 3.09 -7.81 12.04
CA ALA A 4 2.07 -6.89 12.52
C ALA A 4 2.64 -5.47 12.71
N ILE A 5 3.84 -5.34 13.27
CA ILE A 5 4.51 -4.05 13.46
C ILE A 5 4.79 -3.39 12.10
N THR A 6 5.41 -4.14 11.18
CA THR A 6 5.65 -3.64 9.81
C THR A 6 4.34 -3.32 9.09
N GLY A 7 3.29 -4.12 9.26
CA GLY A 7 1.96 -3.85 8.73
C GLY A 7 1.34 -2.54 9.24
N ILE A 8 1.48 -2.23 10.54
CA ILE A 8 0.99 -0.95 11.11
C ILE A 8 1.72 0.23 10.49
N ILE A 9 3.06 0.16 10.42
CA ILE A 9 3.88 1.22 9.82
C ILE A 9 3.41 1.51 8.39
N LEU A 10 3.20 0.45 7.59
CA LEU A 10 2.79 0.58 6.20
C LEU A 10 1.34 1.07 6.07
N ILE A 11 0.41 0.64 6.92
CA ILE A 11 -0.97 1.15 6.91
C ILE A 11 -1.01 2.63 7.28
N LEU A 12 -0.26 3.06 8.30
CA LEU A 12 -0.17 4.47 8.69
C LEU A 12 0.40 5.31 7.54
N PHE A 13 1.42 4.80 6.84
CA PHE A 13 1.93 5.45 5.64
C PHE A 13 0.86 5.56 4.56
N VAL A 14 0.13 4.48 4.24
CA VAL A 14 -0.93 4.49 3.22
C VAL A 14 -2.05 5.48 3.58
N ILE A 15 -2.38 5.66 4.86
CA ILE A 15 -3.35 6.65 5.33
C ILE A 15 -2.81 8.07 5.10
N GLY A 16 -1.61 8.38 5.60
CA GLY A 16 -1.00 9.69 5.43
C GLY A 16 -0.78 10.06 3.96
N HIS A 17 -0.38 9.09 3.15
CA HIS A 17 -0.21 9.23 1.72
C HIS A 17 -1.54 9.51 1.00
N LEU A 18 -2.63 8.87 1.42
CA LEU A 18 -3.97 9.20 0.90
C LEU A 18 -4.36 10.64 1.26
N LEU A 19 -4.18 11.04 2.51
CA LEU A 19 -4.50 12.39 2.97
C LEU A 19 -3.71 13.47 2.20
N GLY A 20 -2.44 13.21 1.92
CA GLY A 20 -1.62 14.06 1.05
C GLY A 20 -2.18 14.15 -0.38
N ASN A 21 -2.57 13.00 -0.96
CA ASN A 21 -3.13 12.95 -2.31
C ASN A 21 -4.47 13.66 -2.44
N LEU A 22 -5.35 13.55 -1.43
CA LEU A 22 -6.67 14.18 -1.44
C LEU A 22 -6.60 15.72 -1.49
N GLN A 23 -5.45 16.32 -1.20
CA GLN A 23 -5.24 17.76 -1.39
C GLN A 23 -5.38 18.20 -2.85
N ILE A 24 -5.30 17.26 -3.83
CA ILE A 24 -5.56 17.54 -5.24
C ILE A 24 -6.95 18.15 -5.48
N PHE A 25 -7.94 17.80 -4.64
CA PHE A 25 -9.31 18.32 -4.75
C PHE A 25 -9.47 19.72 -4.16
N ILE A 26 -8.51 20.19 -3.37
CA ILE A 26 -8.53 21.54 -2.78
C ILE A 26 -7.96 22.54 -3.79
N GLY A 27 -6.87 22.17 -4.47
CA GLY A 27 -6.30 22.95 -5.56
C GLY A 27 -4.80 22.71 -5.75
N PRO A 28 -4.21 23.22 -6.85
CA PRO A 28 -2.79 23.03 -7.18
C PRO A 28 -1.85 23.53 -6.09
N ASP A 29 -2.12 24.70 -5.50
CA ASP A 29 -1.26 25.32 -4.49
C ASP A 29 -1.13 24.47 -3.23
N TRP A 30 -2.19 23.77 -2.83
CA TRP A 30 -2.19 22.91 -1.64
C TRP A 30 -1.29 21.69 -1.82
N ILE A 31 -1.47 20.95 -2.91
CA ILE A 31 -0.68 19.73 -3.14
C ILE A 31 0.78 20.06 -3.47
N ASN A 32 1.03 21.12 -4.25
CA ASN A 32 2.38 21.57 -4.56
C ASN A 32 3.09 22.10 -3.31
N GLY A 33 2.41 22.91 -2.49
CA GLY A 33 2.94 23.41 -1.22
C GLY A 33 3.20 22.29 -0.22
N TYR A 34 2.29 21.31 -0.10
CA TYR A 34 2.51 20.11 0.73
C TYR A 34 3.72 19.32 0.25
N SER A 35 3.86 19.10 -1.06
CA SER A 35 5.02 18.43 -1.64
C SER A 35 6.32 19.19 -1.38
N GLN A 36 6.29 20.52 -1.47
CA GLN A 36 7.43 21.36 -1.17
C GLN A 36 7.82 21.25 0.31
N HIS A 37 6.87 21.38 1.24
CA HIS A 37 7.11 21.22 2.67
C HIS A 37 7.77 19.88 3.01
N LEU A 38 7.32 18.79 2.40
CA LEU A 38 7.96 17.48 2.55
C LEU A 38 9.40 17.48 2.04
N ARG A 39 9.68 18.11 0.89
CA ARG A 39 11.04 18.24 0.35
C ARG A 39 11.95 19.07 1.23
N ASP A 40 11.42 20.12 1.84
CA ASP A 40 12.18 21.02 2.71
C ASP A 40 12.71 20.33 3.99
N LEU A 41 12.13 19.17 4.35
CA LEU A 41 12.68 18.30 5.39
C LEU A 41 14.07 17.72 5.02
N GLY A 42 14.47 17.79 3.74
CA GLY A 42 15.81 17.46 3.28
C GLY A 42 16.25 16.04 3.65
N PRO A 43 17.35 15.86 4.41
CA PRO A 43 17.83 14.54 4.85
C PRO A 43 16.79 13.71 5.62
N LEU A 44 15.90 14.36 6.37
CA LEU A 44 14.87 13.66 7.14
C LEU A 44 13.86 12.95 6.21
N LEU A 45 13.50 13.56 5.08
CA LEU A 45 12.64 12.92 4.09
C LEU A 45 13.29 11.64 3.55
N TRP A 46 14.59 11.67 3.27
CA TRP A 46 15.33 10.49 2.83
C TRP A 46 15.40 9.40 3.91
N ALA A 47 15.60 9.77 5.17
CA ALA A 47 15.56 8.83 6.28
C ALA A 47 14.20 8.13 6.37
N VAL A 48 13.09 8.88 6.26
CA VAL A 48 11.72 8.32 6.25
C VAL A 48 11.52 7.40 5.05
N ARG A 49 11.98 7.78 3.85
CA ARG A 49 11.88 6.94 2.63
C ARG A 49 12.62 5.62 2.78
N LEU A 50 13.87 5.66 3.23
CA LEU A 50 14.69 4.47 3.44
C LEU A 50 14.10 3.58 4.54
N PHE A 51 13.59 4.17 5.62
CA PHE A 51 12.89 3.45 6.68
C PHE A 51 11.65 2.71 6.15
N LEU A 52 10.81 3.38 5.35
CA LEU A 52 9.62 2.76 4.76
C LEU A 52 9.98 1.64 3.78
N LEU A 53 11.01 1.84 2.94
CA LEU A 53 11.49 0.79 2.04
C LEU A 53 12.02 -0.42 2.81
N ALA A 54 12.77 -0.19 3.89
CA ALA A 54 13.22 -1.26 4.78
C ALA A 54 12.02 -1.98 5.42
N ALA A 55 10.99 -1.26 5.88
CA ALA A 55 9.78 -1.86 6.43
C ALA A 55 9.05 -2.74 5.40
N VAL A 56 8.94 -2.31 4.14
CA VAL A 56 8.37 -3.11 3.04
C VAL A 56 9.21 -4.38 2.82
N ILE A 57 10.54 -4.26 2.71
CA ILE A 57 11.44 -5.40 2.47
C ILE A 57 11.34 -6.41 3.62
N ILE A 58 11.40 -5.95 4.87
CA ILE A 58 11.28 -6.81 6.06
C ILE A 58 9.90 -7.47 6.09
N HIS A 59 8.83 -6.73 5.78
CA HIS A 59 7.47 -7.29 5.72
C HIS A 59 7.38 -8.44 4.70
N ILE A 60 7.88 -8.23 3.49
CA ILE A 60 7.89 -9.24 2.42
C ILE A 60 8.75 -10.44 2.83
N TRP A 61 9.97 -10.19 3.32
CA TRP A 61 10.88 -11.26 3.70
C TRP A 61 10.29 -12.16 4.79
N VAL A 62 9.80 -11.58 5.89
CA VAL A 62 9.23 -12.34 7.01
C VAL A 62 7.95 -13.07 6.60
N THR A 63 7.10 -12.47 5.78
CA THR A 63 5.87 -13.13 5.30
C THR A 63 6.15 -14.29 4.35
N ILE A 64 7.19 -14.20 3.51
CA ILE A 64 7.65 -15.31 2.67
C ILE A 64 8.23 -16.43 3.53
N GLN A 65 9.10 -16.12 4.50
CA GLN A 65 9.64 -17.13 5.41
C GLN A 65 8.51 -17.86 6.15
N LEU A 66 7.56 -17.12 6.69
CA LEU A 66 6.39 -17.69 7.36
C LEU A 66 5.56 -18.57 6.41
N ALA A 67 5.40 -18.19 5.15
CA ALA A 67 4.71 -19.01 4.16
C ALA A 67 5.46 -20.32 3.85
N ILE A 68 6.78 -20.27 3.77
CA ILE A 68 7.64 -21.46 3.57
C ILE A 68 7.58 -22.37 4.79
N GLU A 69 7.73 -21.83 6.00
CA GLU A 69 7.64 -22.58 7.26
C GLU A 69 6.28 -23.26 7.41
N ASN A 70 5.19 -22.53 7.16
CA ASN A 70 3.84 -23.08 7.19
C ASN A 70 3.62 -24.20 6.18
N ARG A 71 4.30 -24.15 5.02
CA ARG A 71 4.24 -25.20 3.99
C ARG A 71 5.08 -26.42 4.37
N ARG A 72 6.28 -26.21 4.93
CA ARG A 72 7.16 -27.30 5.40
C ARG A 72 6.59 -28.03 6.60
N ALA A 73 5.88 -27.33 7.49
CA ALA A 73 5.19 -27.91 8.64
C ALA A 73 3.96 -28.78 8.27
N ARG A 74 3.66 -28.96 6.96
CA ARG A 74 2.51 -29.73 6.46
C ARG A 74 2.96 -30.83 5.47
N PRO A 75 3.55 -31.94 5.94
CA PRO A 75 4.07 -33.01 5.09
C PRO A 75 2.99 -33.91 4.44
N GLU A 76 1.78 -34.01 4.99
CA GLU A 76 0.67 -34.74 4.36
C GLU A 76 -0.44 -33.81 3.86
N ALA A 77 -0.83 -33.98 2.59
CA ALA A 77 -2.00 -33.31 2.03
C ALA A 77 -3.26 -33.95 2.62
N TYR A 78 -4.17 -33.14 3.19
CA TYR A 78 -5.43 -33.59 3.79
C TYR A 78 -6.12 -34.67 2.94
N MET A 79 -6.14 -35.92 3.44
CA MET A 79 -6.90 -37.02 2.84
C MET A 79 -8.42 -36.82 2.94
N ASP A 80 -8.86 -35.87 3.77
CA ASP A 80 -10.26 -35.51 3.91
C ASP A 80 -10.46 -34.03 3.55
N LYS A 81 -11.22 -33.75 2.49
CA LYS A 81 -11.52 -32.38 2.01
C LYS A 81 -12.52 -31.66 2.93
N GLN A 82 -12.43 -31.86 4.24
CA GLN A 82 -13.11 -31.03 5.21
C GLN A 82 -12.43 -29.65 5.17
N TYR A 83 -13.16 -28.62 4.73
CA TYR A 83 -12.71 -27.23 4.58
C TYR A 83 -12.37 -26.56 5.94
N VAL A 84 -11.53 -27.18 6.75
CA VAL A 84 -11.08 -26.65 8.04
C VAL A 84 -10.02 -25.58 7.74
N LYS A 85 -10.50 -24.34 7.63
CA LYS A 85 -9.81 -23.07 7.94
C LYS A 85 -8.64 -22.60 7.07
N ALA A 86 -8.23 -23.27 5.99
CA ALA A 86 -7.41 -22.61 4.98
C ALA A 86 -8.31 -21.82 4.01
N THR A 87 -8.78 -20.64 4.43
CA THR A 87 -9.59 -19.75 3.59
C THR A 87 -8.87 -19.45 2.28
N PHE A 88 -9.64 -19.33 1.19
CA PHE A 88 -9.13 -18.91 -0.13
C PHE A 88 -8.20 -17.69 -0.03
N ALA A 89 -8.48 -16.79 0.92
CA ALA A 89 -7.63 -15.67 1.33
C ALA A 89 -6.19 -16.08 1.64
N SER A 90 -5.96 -17.06 2.53
CA SER A 90 -4.62 -17.52 2.93
C SER A 90 -3.81 -18.11 1.76
N ARG A 91 -4.48 -18.79 0.82
CA ARG A 91 -3.82 -19.40 -0.35
C ARG A 91 -3.25 -18.36 -1.32
N HIS A 92 -3.85 -17.18 -1.38
CA HIS A 92 -3.48 -16.12 -2.33
C HIS A 92 -2.75 -14.94 -1.67
N MET A 93 -2.47 -14.96 -0.36
CA MET A 93 -1.81 -13.85 0.35
C MET A 93 -0.42 -13.52 -0.18
N VAL A 94 0.41 -14.53 -0.45
CA VAL A 94 1.76 -14.31 -0.99
C VAL A 94 1.67 -13.72 -2.40
N MET A 95 0.76 -14.25 -3.23
CA MET A 95 0.54 -13.78 -4.59
C MET A 95 0.04 -12.33 -4.62
N SER A 96 -0.95 -11.98 -3.78
CA SER A 96 -1.43 -10.60 -3.68
C SER A 96 -0.32 -9.65 -3.22
N GLY A 97 0.51 -10.05 -2.25
CA GLY A 97 1.65 -9.26 -1.80
C GLY A 97 2.70 -9.03 -2.91
N LEU A 98 3.02 -10.06 -3.70
CA LEU A 98 3.96 -9.93 -4.82
C LEU A 98 3.41 -9.03 -5.93
N ILE A 99 2.10 -9.06 -6.20
CA ILE A 99 1.52 -8.17 -7.21
C ILE A 99 1.50 -6.72 -6.69
N VAL A 100 1.22 -6.50 -5.41
CA VAL A 100 1.37 -5.17 -4.78
C VAL A 100 2.80 -4.66 -4.89
N LEU A 101 3.81 -5.53 -4.77
CA LEU A 101 5.22 -5.13 -4.98
C LEU A 101 5.46 -4.59 -6.40
N VAL A 102 4.91 -5.24 -7.43
CA VAL A 102 4.99 -4.74 -8.82
C VAL A 102 4.35 -3.37 -8.94
N PHE A 103 3.17 -3.18 -8.32
CA PHE A 103 2.51 -1.88 -8.27
C PHE A 103 3.40 -0.81 -7.60
N ILE A 104 4.03 -1.12 -6.47
CA ILE A 104 4.94 -0.19 -5.76
C ILE A 104 6.14 0.18 -6.64
N ILE A 105 6.76 -0.79 -7.32
CA ILE A 105 7.90 -0.53 -8.22
C ILE A 105 7.50 0.43 -9.33
N TYR A 106 6.38 0.17 -10.00
CA TYR A 106 5.88 1.07 -11.04
C TYR A 106 5.52 2.44 -10.48
N HIS A 107 4.88 2.50 -9.32
CA HIS A 107 4.51 3.74 -8.65
C HIS A 107 5.74 4.63 -8.35
N LEU A 108 6.82 4.02 -7.84
CA LEU A 108 8.09 4.73 -7.61
C LEU A 108 8.73 5.17 -8.92
N ALA A 109 8.75 4.31 -9.94
CA ALA A 109 9.26 4.66 -11.27
C ALA A 109 8.49 5.85 -11.89
N HIS A 110 7.18 5.92 -11.66
CA HIS A 110 6.30 6.95 -12.18
C HIS A 110 6.51 8.30 -11.48
N PHE A 111 6.31 8.39 -10.16
CA PHE A 111 6.32 9.70 -9.46
C PHE A 111 7.64 10.06 -8.78
N THR A 112 8.43 9.08 -8.34
CA THR A 112 9.70 9.33 -7.65
C THR A 112 10.85 9.47 -8.65
N VAL A 113 11.01 8.50 -9.55
CA VAL A 113 12.11 8.45 -10.52
C VAL A 113 11.75 9.19 -11.81
N ARG A 114 10.46 9.23 -12.19
CA ARG A 114 9.90 10.02 -13.31
C ARG A 114 10.38 9.55 -14.69
N VAL A 115 10.49 8.25 -14.86
CA VAL A 115 10.99 7.63 -16.09
C VAL A 115 9.89 7.08 -17.00
N THR A 116 8.63 7.16 -16.58
CA THR A 116 7.50 6.54 -17.31
C THR A 116 6.71 7.54 -18.16
N ASP A 117 6.87 8.84 -17.94
CA ASP A 117 6.20 9.90 -18.70
C ASP A 117 7.17 11.06 -19.01
N ASN A 118 7.49 11.24 -20.28
CA ASN A 118 8.43 12.27 -20.74
C ASN A 118 7.93 13.69 -20.43
N ARG A 119 6.62 13.91 -20.29
CA ARG A 119 6.05 15.22 -19.96
C ARG A 119 6.53 15.73 -18.60
N PHE A 120 6.86 14.83 -17.67
CA PHE A 120 7.36 15.21 -16.35
C PHE A 120 8.69 15.97 -16.39
N THR A 121 9.51 15.72 -17.42
CA THR A 121 10.79 16.43 -17.61
C THR A 121 10.61 17.83 -18.18
N LEU A 122 9.45 18.12 -18.76
CA LEU A 122 9.11 19.40 -19.38
C LEU A 122 8.40 20.35 -18.41
N LEU A 123 7.96 19.84 -17.24
CA LEU A 123 7.29 20.62 -16.23
C LEU A 123 8.25 21.65 -15.62
N ARG A 124 7.74 22.88 -15.47
CA ARG A 124 8.41 23.97 -14.76
C ARG A 124 7.86 24.05 -13.34
N ALA A 125 8.52 24.85 -12.50
CA ALA A 125 7.96 25.20 -11.21
C ALA A 125 6.62 25.94 -11.38
N ASP A 126 5.74 25.80 -10.40
CA ASP A 126 4.47 26.53 -10.35
C ASP A 126 4.71 28.04 -10.10
N PRO A 127 3.68 28.89 -10.14
CA PRO A 127 3.83 30.34 -9.93
C PRO A 127 4.44 30.73 -8.57
N LEU A 128 4.39 29.85 -7.58
CA LEU A 128 4.98 30.04 -6.24
C LEU A 128 6.41 29.49 -6.16
N GLY A 129 6.96 28.97 -7.26
CA GLY A 129 8.29 28.38 -7.31
C GLY A 129 8.38 26.96 -6.77
N HIS A 130 7.25 26.31 -6.47
CA HIS A 130 7.21 24.93 -6.02
C HIS A 130 7.31 23.96 -7.19
N TYR A 131 7.72 22.74 -6.88
CA TYR A 131 7.66 21.66 -7.87
C TYR A 131 6.21 21.32 -8.22
N ASP A 132 5.86 21.31 -9.51
CA ASP A 132 4.49 21.12 -9.97
C ASP A 132 4.05 19.64 -9.96
N VAL A 133 3.74 19.14 -8.76
CA VAL A 133 3.24 17.78 -8.53
C VAL A 133 1.78 17.64 -8.99
N TYR A 134 1.00 18.71 -8.91
CA TYR A 134 -0.37 18.73 -9.42
C TYR A 134 -0.41 18.32 -10.90
N SER A 135 0.38 18.98 -11.76
CA SER A 135 0.44 18.64 -13.18
C SER A 135 0.99 17.23 -13.43
N MET A 136 1.94 16.75 -12.62
CA MET A 136 2.40 15.34 -12.73
C MET A 136 1.24 14.37 -12.52
N MET A 137 0.40 14.59 -11.51
CA MET A 137 -0.74 13.71 -11.23
C MET A 137 -1.78 13.79 -12.35
N VAL A 138 -2.16 15.00 -12.76
CA VAL A 138 -3.15 15.19 -13.84
C VAL A 138 -2.67 14.54 -15.13
N TYR A 139 -1.44 14.83 -15.58
CA TYR A 139 -0.91 14.26 -16.82
C TYR A 139 -0.70 12.75 -16.72
N GLY A 140 -0.17 12.25 -15.60
CA GLY A 140 0.04 10.82 -15.39
C GLY A 140 -1.27 10.03 -15.48
N PHE A 141 -2.35 10.54 -14.89
CA PHE A 141 -3.66 9.87 -14.87
C PHE A 141 -4.57 10.18 -16.07
N GLN A 142 -4.20 11.10 -16.96
CA GLN A 142 -4.86 11.23 -18.27
C GLN A 142 -4.63 10.01 -19.17
N ASN A 143 -3.57 9.24 -18.93
CA ASN A 143 -3.34 7.99 -19.64
C ASN A 143 -4.22 6.87 -19.03
N TYR A 144 -5.22 6.43 -19.78
CA TYR A 144 -6.18 5.40 -19.33
C TYR A 144 -5.53 4.06 -18.94
N LEU A 145 -4.40 3.69 -19.56
CA LEU A 145 -3.66 2.47 -19.19
C LEU A 145 -3.00 2.63 -17.82
N VAL A 146 -2.42 3.81 -17.57
CA VAL A 146 -1.79 4.13 -16.28
C VAL A 146 -2.85 4.18 -15.19
N SER A 147 -3.97 4.85 -15.43
CA SER A 147 -5.09 4.92 -14.48
C SER A 147 -5.69 3.55 -14.20
N GLY A 148 -5.94 2.74 -15.23
CA GLY A 148 -6.41 1.36 -15.06
C GLY A 148 -5.43 0.50 -14.26
N PHE A 149 -4.13 0.64 -14.50
CA PHE A 149 -3.09 -0.05 -13.73
C PHE A 149 -3.10 0.37 -12.25
N TYR A 150 -3.24 1.67 -11.96
CA TYR A 150 -3.33 2.16 -10.58
C TYR A 150 -4.59 1.67 -9.88
N VAL A 151 -5.77 1.73 -10.52
CA VAL A 151 -7.02 1.22 -9.97
C VAL A 151 -6.90 -0.27 -9.65
N LEU A 152 -6.34 -1.06 -10.57
CA LEU A 152 -6.11 -2.49 -10.34
C LEU A 152 -5.11 -2.74 -9.19
N GLY A 153 -3.99 -2.01 -9.16
CA GLY A 153 -2.98 -2.13 -8.10
C GLY A 153 -3.54 -1.78 -6.72
N LEU A 154 -4.32 -0.70 -6.62
CA LEU A 154 -5.00 -0.27 -5.40
C LEU A 154 -6.09 -1.27 -4.97
N PHE A 155 -6.83 -1.85 -5.92
CA PHE A 155 -7.80 -2.91 -5.64
C PHE A 155 -7.11 -4.14 -5.04
N LEU A 156 -5.98 -4.57 -5.61
CA LEU A 156 -5.21 -5.69 -5.09
C LEU A 156 -4.58 -5.39 -3.71
N LEU A 157 -4.13 -4.15 -3.49
CA LEU A 157 -3.72 -3.69 -2.16
C LEU A 157 -4.88 -3.76 -1.16
N ALA A 158 -6.09 -3.35 -1.56
CA ALA A 158 -7.27 -3.43 -0.73
C ALA A 158 -7.65 -4.88 -0.40
N LEU A 159 -7.53 -5.81 -1.35
CA LEU A 159 -7.69 -7.24 -1.07
C LEU A 159 -6.62 -7.76 -0.10
N HIS A 160 -5.36 -7.37 -0.29
CA HIS A 160 -4.23 -7.76 0.57
C HIS A 160 -4.46 -7.31 2.02
N LEU A 161 -4.82 -6.04 2.24
CA LEU A 161 -5.14 -5.48 3.55
C LEU A 161 -6.40 -6.13 4.17
N SER A 162 -7.44 -6.33 3.37
CA SER A 162 -8.71 -6.95 3.81
C SER A 162 -8.55 -8.39 4.28
N HIS A 163 -7.68 -9.15 3.62
CA HIS A 163 -7.36 -10.53 4.01
C HIS A 163 -6.45 -10.59 5.24
N GLY A 164 -5.50 -9.65 5.36
CA GLY A 164 -4.58 -9.55 6.49
C GLY A 164 -5.23 -9.13 7.81
N SER A 165 -6.39 -8.46 7.77
CA SER A 165 -7.00 -7.82 8.95
C SER A 165 -7.23 -8.77 10.14
N SER A 166 -7.75 -9.98 9.92
CA SER A 166 -8.02 -10.93 11.00
C SER A 166 -6.73 -11.47 11.62
N SER A 167 -5.76 -11.88 10.79
CA SER A 167 -4.44 -12.36 11.25
C SER A 167 -3.65 -11.27 11.97
N PHE A 168 -3.85 -10.02 11.56
CA PHE A 168 -3.25 -8.85 12.16
C PHE A 168 -3.73 -8.67 13.62
N PHE A 169 -5.04 -8.61 13.86
CA PHE A 169 -5.58 -8.48 15.22
C PHE A 169 -5.21 -9.66 16.12
N GLN A 170 -5.19 -10.89 15.57
CA GLN A 170 -4.73 -12.07 16.31
C GLN A 170 -3.25 -11.94 16.73
N SER A 171 -2.40 -11.44 15.84
CA SER A 171 -0.97 -11.24 16.10
C SER A 171 -0.68 -10.17 17.16
N LEU A 172 -1.63 -9.26 17.41
CA LEU A 172 -1.59 -8.26 18.47
C LEU A 172 -2.15 -8.76 19.81
N GLY A 173 -2.54 -10.03 19.90
CA GLY A 173 -3.13 -10.60 21.12
C GLY A 173 -4.63 -10.34 21.27
N LEU A 174 -5.27 -9.66 20.30
CA LEU A 174 -6.71 -9.46 20.25
C LEU A 174 -7.39 -10.70 19.66
N ASN A 175 -7.23 -11.85 20.34
CA ASN A 175 -7.69 -13.17 19.91
C ASN A 175 -8.94 -13.63 20.68
N ASP A 176 -9.98 -12.79 20.69
CA ASP A 176 -11.27 -13.14 21.29
C ASP A 176 -12.28 -13.57 20.20
N LYS A 177 -13.03 -14.65 20.49
CA LYS A 177 -13.93 -15.29 19.52
C LYS A 177 -15.06 -14.38 19.02
N LYS A 178 -15.43 -13.33 19.76
CA LYS A 178 -16.49 -12.38 19.38
C LYS A 178 -15.93 -11.05 18.87
N LEU A 179 -14.82 -10.57 19.45
CA LEU A 179 -14.21 -9.27 19.12
C LEU A 179 -13.39 -9.33 17.83
N THR A 180 -12.55 -10.35 17.65
CA THR A 180 -11.65 -10.43 16.48
C THR A 180 -12.42 -10.40 15.14
N PRO A 181 -13.55 -11.11 14.97
CA PRO A 181 -14.33 -11.02 13.74
C PRO A 181 -14.93 -9.63 13.48
N ARG A 182 -15.36 -8.92 14.54
CA ARG A 182 -15.91 -7.55 14.44
C ARG A 182 -14.83 -6.54 14.07
N LEU A 183 -13.66 -6.62 14.70
CA LEU A 183 -12.51 -5.79 14.35
C LEU A 183 -12.04 -6.07 12.91
N ALA A 184 -12.00 -7.35 12.51
CA ALA A 184 -11.64 -7.72 11.15
C ALA A 184 -12.64 -7.19 10.11
N LEU A 185 -13.94 -7.18 10.42
CA LEU A 185 -14.97 -6.55 9.57
C LEU A 185 -14.76 -5.04 9.47
N GLY A 186 -14.56 -4.35 10.59
CA GLY A 186 -14.24 -2.92 10.60
C GLY A 186 -12.99 -2.60 9.77
N GLY A 187 -11.92 -3.39 9.92
CA GLY A 187 -10.70 -3.26 9.12
C GLY A 187 -10.92 -3.46 7.62
N ARG A 188 -11.81 -4.37 7.22
CA ARG A 188 -12.18 -4.57 5.81
C ARG A 188 -12.95 -3.37 5.25
N ILE A 189 -13.93 -2.87 5.99
CA ILE A 189 -14.68 -1.66 5.60
C ILE A 189 -13.71 -0.49 5.42
N PHE A 190 -12.85 -0.28 6.42
CA PHE A 190 -11.81 0.76 6.36
C PHE A 190 -10.92 0.63 5.13
N THR A 191 -10.51 -0.59 4.80
CA THR A 191 -9.67 -0.86 3.62
C THR A 191 -10.38 -0.49 2.30
N TRP A 192 -11.67 -0.76 2.18
CA TRP A 192 -12.44 -0.37 0.99
C TRP A 192 -12.68 1.14 0.91
N LEU A 193 -12.80 1.83 2.06
CA LEU A 193 -12.82 3.29 2.09
C LEU A 193 -11.50 3.90 1.61
N LEU A 194 -10.36 3.31 2.00
CA LEU A 194 -9.06 3.73 1.46
C LEU A 194 -9.02 3.56 -0.05
N PHE A 195 -9.46 2.41 -0.56
CA PHE A 195 -9.53 2.16 -2.01
C PHE A 195 -10.38 3.22 -2.73
N ALA A 196 -11.57 3.53 -2.21
CA ALA A 196 -12.43 4.57 -2.77
C ALA A 196 -11.75 5.94 -2.77
N GLY A 197 -11.09 6.33 -1.67
CA GLY A 197 -10.38 7.61 -1.60
C GLY A 197 -9.16 7.70 -2.54
N TYR A 198 -8.50 6.58 -2.83
CA TYR A 198 -7.38 6.58 -3.79
C TYR A 198 -7.84 6.59 -5.26
N THR A 199 -9.09 6.21 -5.52
CA THR A 199 -9.64 6.06 -6.87
C THR A 199 -10.64 7.14 -7.26
N SER A 200 -10.99 8.03 -6.31
CA SER A 200 -11.80 9.23 -6.54
C SER A 200 -11.10 10.25 -7.43
#